data_AF-A0A914NFA0-F1
#
_entry.id   AF-A0A914NFA0-F1
#
_cell.length_a   1.000
_cell.length_b   1.000
_cell.length_c   1.000
_cell.angle_alpha   90.00
_cell.angle_beta   90.00
_cell.angle_gamma   90.00
#
_symmetry.space_group_name_H-M   'P 1'
#
loop_
_entity.id
_entity.type
_entity.pdbx_description
1 polymer ?
#
loop_
_entity_poly.entity_id
_entity_poly.type
_entity_poly.pdbx_seq_one_letter_code
_entity_poly.pdbx_strand_id
1 'polypeptide(L)'
;MIYVSIITLGTPGQEFRVSMDTASSNLWVVDKTCNFRQKCNDKCKNKEYCNKNCDVYCCGKNSNISSCDGKIKFDSSKSTTYKSNGSPFSIIYGQGFADGFLGSDRLKVSIIFSEG
;
A
#
# COMPACT_ATOMS: atom_id res chain seq x y z
N MET A 1 3.72 -17.31 6.59
CA MET A 1 2.24 -17.22 6.67
C MET A 1 1.89 -15.75 6.84
N ILE A 2 0.89 -15.23 6.12
CA ILE A 2 0.48 -13.82 6.19
C ILE A 2 -0.86 -13.76 6.92
N TYR A 3 -0.91 -13.05 8.04
CA TYR A 3 -2.16 -12.80 8.75
C TYR A 3 -2.75 -11.48 8.26
N VAL A 4 -3.94 -11.55 7.68
CA VAL A 4 -4.64 -10.36 7.17
C VAL A 4 -5.73 -9.98 8.15
N SER A 5 -5.79 -8.70 8.50
CA SER A 5 -6.81 -8.14 9.38
C SER A 5 -7.50 -6.96 8.74
N ILE A 6 -8.75 -6.73 9.16
CA ILE A 6 -9.54 -5.59 8.74
C ILE A 6 -9.41 -4.49 9.79
N ILE A 7 -9.01 -3.31 9.34
CA ILE A 7 -8.93 -2.10 10.15
C ILE A 7 -9.80 -1.01 9.54
N THR A 8 -10.21 -0.03 10.34
CA THR A 8 -10.82 1.19 9.85
C THR A 8 -10.02 2.40 10.30
N LEU A 9 -9.76 3.33 9.38
CA LEU A 9 -9.07 4.60 9.64
C LEU A 9 -10.03 5.78 9.41
N GLY A 10 -10.04 6.73 10.34
CA GLY A 10 -10.76 7.99 10.19
C GLY A 10 -12.18 8.02 10.75
N THR A 11 -12.80 9.20 10.64
CA THR A 11 -14.18 9.47 11.07
C THR A 11 -14.96 10.23 9.98
N PRO A 12 -15.88 9.59 9.23
CA PRO A 12 -16.25 8.17 9.28
C PRO A 12 -15.11 7.23 8.88
N GLY A 13 -15.16 5.99 9.37
CA GLY A 13 -14.12 4.99 9.16
C GLY A 13 -14.04 4.51 7.70
N GLN A 14 -12.83 4.50 7.15
CA GLN A 14 -12.48 3.92 5.85
C GLN A 14 -11.81 2.57 6.09
N GLU A 15 -12.31 1.50 5.48
CA GLU A 15 -11.86 0.13 5.75
C GLU A 15 -10.64 -0.27 4.92
N PHE A 16 -9.68 -0.97 5.55
CA PHE A 16 -8.48 -1.50 4.89
C PHE A 16 -8.20 -2.93 5.35
N ARG A 17 -7.70 -3.74 4.41
CA ARG A 17 -7.09 -5.04 4.69
C ARG A 17 -5.59 -4.86 4.84
N VAL A 18 -5.04 -5.20 5.99
CA VAL A 18 -3.62 -5.03 6.30
C VAL A 18 -2.99 -6.36 6.71
N SER A 19 -1.75 -6.57 6.28
CA SER A 19 -0.92 -7.67 6.78
C SER A 19 -0.38 -7.30 8.15
N MET A 20 -0.64 -8.13 9.16
CA MET A 20 0.01 -8.00 10.45
C MET A 20 1.42 -8.56 10.38
N ASP A 21 2.40 -7.68 10.48
CA ASP A 21 3.82 -8.02 10.44
C ASP A 21 4.47 -7.73 11.80
N THR A 22 4.76 -8.80 12.56
CA THR A 22 5.40 -8.73 13.88
C THR A 22 6.85 -8.25 13.84
N ALA A 23 7.47 -8.21 12.66
CA ALA A 23 8.84 -7.73 12.47
C ALA A 23 8.90 -6.22 12.14
N SER A 24 7.77 -5.51 12.18
CA SER A 24 7.69 -4.09 11.84
C SER A 24 6.97 -3.29 12.93
N SER A 25 7.26 -1.99 13.00
CA SER A 25 6.66 -1.07 13.98
C SER A 25 5.79 0.01 13.34
N ASN A 26 5.58 -0.02 12.03
CA ASN A 26 4.89 1.03 11.28
C ASN A 26 3.64 0.49 10.58
N LEU A 27 2.54 1.22 10.71
CA LEU A 27 1.36 1.06 9.87
C LEU A 27 1.45 2.04 8.69
N TRP A 28 1.30 1.53 7.47
CA TRP A 28 1.20 2.36 6.26
C TRP A 28 0.04 1.87 5.38
N VAL A 29 -0.67 2.81 4.77
CA VAL A 29 -1.77 2.57 3.83
C VAL A 29 -1.54 3.38 2.57
N VAL A 30 -2.14 2.98 1.45
CA VAL A 30 -2.03 3.72 0.20
C VAL A 30 -2.87 5.00 0.30
N ASP A 31 -2.25 6.16 0.11
CA ASP A 31 -2.97 7.44 0.10
C ASP A 31 -3.67 7.68 -1.26
N LYS A 32 -4.77 8.46 -1.27
CA LYS A 32 -5.49 8.82 -2.50
C LYS A 32 -4.60 9.51 -3.54
N THR A 33 -3.57 10.22 -3.09
CA THR A 33 -2.61 10.95 -3.93
C THR A 33 -1.51 10.06 -4.50
N CYS A 34 -1.47 8.77 -4.14
CA CYS A 34 -0.51 7.80 -4.67
C CYS A 34 -0.60 7.76 -6.21
N ASN A 35 0.45 8.29 -6.83
CA ASN A 35 0.59 8.47 -8.28
C ASN A 35 1.86 7.79 -8.81
N PHE A 36 2.45 6.87 -8.03
CA PHE A 36 3.67 6.17 -8.41
C PHE A 36 3.45 5.44 -9.73
N ARG A 37 4.18 5.80 -10.78
CA ARG A 37 4.13 5.11 -12.06
C ARG A 37 5.48 4.50 -12.33
N GLN A 38 5.54 3.18 -12.34
CA GLN A 38 6.74 2.48 -12.75
C GLN A 38 6.83 2.52 -14.28
N LYS A 39 7.95 3.08 -14.77
CA LYS A 39 8.30 3.02 -16.19
C LYS A 39 8.81 1.63 -16.51
N CYS A 40 7.93 0.80 -17.09
CA CYS A 40 8.30 -0.52 -17.58
C CYS A 40 8.98 -0.42 -18.94
N ASN A 41 10.09 -1.14 -19.11
CA ASN A 41 10.76 -1.27 -20.40
C ASN A 41 9.88 -2.08 -21.37
N ASP A 42 9.77 -1.65 -22.63
CA ASP A 42 8.99 -2.36 -23.65
C ASP A 42 9.42 -3.82 -23.85
N LYS A 43 10.70 -4.14 -23.58
CA LYS A 43 11.20 -5.53 -23.62
C LYS A 43 10.53 -6.43 -22.58
N CYS A 44 10.02 -5.87 -21.49
CA CYS A 44 9.31 -6.60 -20.43
C CYS A 44 7.87 -6.99 -20.81
N LYS A 45 7.38 -6.54 -21.97
CA LYS A 45 6.10 -7.02 -22.53
C LYS A 45 6.15 -8.51 -22.88
N ASN A 46 7.32 -9.02 -23.26
CA ASN A 46 7.49 -10.43 -23.55
C ASN A 46 7.79 -11.20 -22.25
N LYS A 47 6.87 -12.08 -21.86
CA LYS A 47 6.95 -12.92 -20.65
C LYS A 47 8.20 -13.81 -20.62
N GLU A 48 8.78 -14.15 -21.77
CA GLU A 48 9.98 -14.99 -21.88
C GLU A 48 11.26 -14.27 -21.42
N TYR A 49 11.33 -12.95 -21.57
CA TYR A 49 12.51 -12.13 -21.20
C TYR A 49 12.46 -11.57 -19.77
N CYS A 50 11.37 -11.81 -19.07
CA CYS A 50 11.05 -11.15 -17.81
C CYS A 50 11.95 -11.57 -16.63
N ASN A 51 12.42 -12.81 -16.61
CA ASN A 51 13.04 -13.42 -15.42
C ASN A 51 14.47 -12.95 -15.09
N LYS A 52 15.05 -11.99 -15.81
CA LYS A 52 16.44 -11.54 -15.53
C LYS A 52 16.69 -10.02 -15.54
N ASN A 53 15.95 -9.25 -16.34
CA ASN A 53 16.28 -7.84 -16.61
C ASN A 53 15.10 -6.87 -16.42
N CYS A 54 14.00 -7.36 -15.87
CA CYS A 54 12.77 -6.62 -15.72
C CYS A 54 12.36 -6.60 -14.26
N ASP A 55 11.79 -5.49 -13.81
CA ASP A 55 11.03 -5.49 -12.58
C ASP A 55 9.88 -6.50 -12.70
N VAL A 56 9.70 -7.34 -11.68
CA VAL A 56 8.67 -8.38 -11.65
C VAL A 56 7.26 -7.82 -11.86
N TYR A 57 7.02 -6.56 -11.46
CA TYR A 57 5.74 -5.88 -11.65
C TYR A 57 5.49 -5.49 -13.12
N CYS A 58 6.54 -5.38 -13.94
CA CYS A 58 6.47 -5.00 -15.35
C CYS A 58 6.23 -6.15 -16.32
N CYS A 59 6.25 -7.38 -15.84
CA CYS A 59 6.17 -8.60 -16.63
C CYS A 59 4.84 -8.74 -17.40
N GLY A 60 4.87 -8.73 -18.74
CA GLY A 60 3.69 -8.94 -19.58
C GLY A 60 2.71 -7.76 -19.57
N LYS A 61 3.18 -6.56 -19.25
CA LYS A 61 2.33 -5.37 -19.07
C LYS A 61 2.79 -4.22 -19.98
N ASN A 62 1.83 -3.51 -20.56
CA ASN A 62 2.06 -2.38 -21.45
C ASN A 62 2.27 -1.11 -20.62
N SER A 63 3.53 -0.80 -20.30
CA SER A 63 4.08 0.51 -19.91
C SER A 63 3.09 1.53 -19.29
N ASN A 64 3.02 1.52 -17.95
CA ASN A 64 2.53 2.50 -16.96
C ASN A 64 1.73 1.77 -15.87
N ILE A 65 2.42 0.96 -15.07
CA ILE A 65 1.80 0.27 -13.93
C ILE A 65 2.00 1.12 -12.70
N SER A 66 0.92 1.42 -11.99
CA SER A 66 1.02 1.95 -10.64
C SER A 66 0.83 0.83 -9.63
N SER A 67 1.77 0.72 -8.68
CA SER A 67 1.58 -0.12 -7.49
C SER A 67 0.37 0.32 -6.65
N CYS A 68 -0.13 1.54 -6.88
CA CYS A 68 -1.33 2.10 -6.29
C CYS A 68 -2.64 1.66 -6.99
N ASP A 69 -2.58 1.12 -8.22
CA ASP A 69 -3.77 0.77 -9.00
C ASP A 69 -4.54 -0.39 -8.36
N GLY A 70 -5.87 -0.27 -8.33
CA GLY A 70 -6.76 -1.28 -7.75
C GLY A 70 -6.69 -1.42 -6.22
N LYS A 71 -5.86 -0.63 -5.52
CA LYS A 71 -5.79 -0.62 -4.05
C LYS A 71 -6.90 0.26 -3.47
N ILE A 72 -7.41 -0.10 -2.30
CA ILE A 72 -8.21 0.81 -1.48
C ILE A 72 -7.28 1.92 -1.00
N LYS A 73 -7.71 3.18 -1.20
CA LYS A 73 -6.90 4.36 -0.87
C LYS A 73 -7.53 5.14 0.26
N PHE A 74 -6.69 5.61 1.17
CA PHE A 74 -7.07 6.51 2.24
C PHE A 74 -7.29 7.92 1.70
N ASP A 75 -8.48 8.44 1.92
CA ASP A 75 -8.86 9.82 1.61
C ASP A 75 -8.95 10.63 2.89
N SER A 76 -7.86 11.33 3.22
CA SER A 76 -7.79 12.20 4.40
C SER A 76 -8.87 13.27 4.44
N SER A 77 -9.36 13.74 3.28
CA SER A 77 -10.40 14.77 3.22
C SER A 77 -11.79 14.27 3.64
N LYS A 78 -11.97 12.94 3.72
CA LYS A 78 -13.21 12.32 4.19
C LYS A 78 -13.20 12.05 5.70
N SER A 79 -12.10 12.31 6.40
CA SER A 79 -11.98 12.08 7.83
C SER A 79 -11.93 13.39 8.61
N THR A 80 -12.88 13.56 9.52
CA THR A 80 -12.94 14.73 10.42
C THR A 80 -11.92 14.67 11.56
N THR A 81 -11.30 13.51 11.79
CA THR A 81 -10.30 13.30 12.87
C THR A 81 -8.87 13.23 12.36
N TYR A 82 -8.67 13.33 11.04
CA TYR A 82 -7.36 13.33 10.44
C TYR A 82 -6.56 14.57 10.85
N LYS A 83 -5.31 14.34 11.27
CA LYS A 83 -4.32 15.38 11.54
C LYS A 83 -3.13 15.15 10.62
N SER A 84 -2.92 16.07 9.69
CA SER A 84 -1.73 16.07 8.84
C SER A 84 -0.48 16.27 9.68
N ASN A 85 0.51 15.39 9.52
CA ASN A 85 1.87 15.64 9.99
C ASN A 85 2.75 16.09 8.81
N GLY A 86 2.66 15.38 7.67
CA GLY A 86 3.31 15.77 6.42
C GLY A 86 4.81 15.48 6.36
N SER A 87 5.45 15.15 7.49
CA SER A 87 6.85 14.70 7.51
C SER A 87 7.04 13.51 6.56
N PRO A 88 8.12 13.47 5.77
CA PRO A 88 8.35 12.38 4.82
C PRO A 88 8.55 11.06 5.55
N PHE A 89 8.07 9.99 4.92
CA PHE A 89 8.22 8.61 5.37
C PHE A 89 8.79 7.80 4.21
N SER A 90 9.81 6.98 4.50
CA SER A 90 10.42 6.07 3.53
C SER A 90 10.89 4.83 4.25
N ILE A 91 10.53 3.65 3.73
CA ILE A 91 11.03 2.37 4.23
C ILE A 91 11.45 1.50 3.06
N ILE A 92 12.51 0.73 3.27
CA ILE A 92 13.05 -0.19 2.27
C ILE A 92 12.91 -1.61 2.81
N TYR A 93 12.19 -2.46 2.09
CA TYR A 93 12.05 -3.88 2.36
C TYR A 93 12.77 -4.68 1.28
N GLY A 94 13.98 -5.16 1.56
CA GLY A 94 14.70 -6.04 0.62
C GLY A 94 14.79 -5.49 -0.80
N GLN A 95 13.92 -5.97 -1.71
CA GLN A 95 13.82 -5.55 -3.11
C GLN A 95 12.75 -4.47 -3.42
N GLY A 96 12.05 -3.96 -2.41
CA GLY A 96 10.99 -2.96 -2.58
C GLY A 96 11.08 -1.84 -1.55
N PHE A 97 10.22 -0.84 -1.70
CA PHE A 97 10.14 0.29 -0.79
C PHE A 97 8.70 0.80 -0.68
N ALA A 98 8.43 1.55 0.38
CA ALA A 98 7.23 2.37 0.50
C ALA A 98 7.65 3.79 0.88
N ASP A 99 7.19 4.75 0.09
CA ASP A 99 7.43 6.18 0.28
C ASP A 99 6.11 6.93 0.46
N GLY A 100 6.14 7.99 1.27
CA GLY A 100 4.97 8.83 1.50
C GLY A 100 5.23 9.88 2.57
N PHE A 101 4.20 10.14 3.37
CA PHE A 101 4.21 11.13 4.42
C PHE A 101 3.44 10.62 5.65
N LEU A 102 3.80 11.14 6.82
CA LEU A 102 3.14 10.80 8.07
C LEU A 102 1.81 11.54 8.23
N GLY A 103 0.87 10.89 8.91
CA GLY A 103 -0.40 11.46 9.34
C GLY A 103 -0.95 10.69 10.54
N SER A 104 -1.79 11.34 11.32
CA SER A 104 -2.42 10.73 12.49
C SER A 104 -3.94 10.74 12.32
N ASP A 105 -4.57 9.61 12.58
CA ASP A 105 -6.04 9.50 12.57
C ASP A 105 -6.51 8.43 13.57
N ARG A 106 -7.82 8.34 13.81
CA ARG A 106 -8.40 7.28 14.63
C ARG A 106 -8.31 5.95 13.91
N LEU A 107 -7.64 4.99 14.54
CA LEU A 107 -7.56 3.60 14.13
C LEU A 107 -8.56 2.78 14.95
N LYS A 108 -9.33 1.93 14.27
CA LYS A 108 -10.10 0.84 14.88
C LYS A 108 -9.62 -0.48 14.29
N VAL A 109 -9.29 -1.42 15.15
CA VAL A 109 -8.93 -2.78 14.75
C VAL A 109 -10.11 -3.70 15.05
N SER A 110 -10.62 -4.38 14.04
CA SER A 110 -11.72 -5.34 14.19
C SER A 110 -11.12 -6.74 14.22
N ILE A 111 -11.05 -7.35 15.40
CA ILE A 111 -10.68 -8.76 15.55
C ILE A 111 -11.97 -9.56 15.48
N ILE A 112 -12.11 -10.41 14.46
CA ILE A 112 -13.22 -11.37 14.39
C ILE A 112 -12.74 -12.66 15.08
N PHE A 113 -13.31 -12.96 16.24
CA PHE A 113 -13.23 -14.29 16.82
C PHE A 113 -14.31 -15.14 16.14
N SER A 114 -13.90 -16.20 15.42
CA SER A 114 -14.82 -17.28 15.08
C SER A 114 -14.82 -18.25 16.26
N GLU A 115 -15.80 -18.14 17.15
CA GLU A 115 -16.11 -19.24 18.05
C GLU A 115 -16.72 -20.36 17.19
N GLY A 116 -16.13 -21.57 17.31
CA GLY A 116 -16.66 -22.79 16.71
C GLY A 116 -17.45 -23.58 17.74
#